data_AF-B8CMU6-F1
#
_entry.id   AF-B8CMU6-F1
#
_cell.length_a   1.000
_cell.length_b   1.000
_cell.length_c   1.000
_cell.angle_alpha   90.00
_cell.angle_beta   90.00
_cell.angle_gamma   90.00
#
_symmetry.space_group_name_H-M   'P 1'
#
loop_
_entity.id
_entity.type
_entity.pdbx_description
1 polymer ?
#
loop_
_entity_poly.entity_id
_entity_poly.type
_entity_poly.pdbx_seq_one_letter_code
_entity_poly.pdbx_strand_id
1 'polypeptide(L)'
;MKENLDLENAIAALDQYGYEKKTSSDLEQARNKPQMIKYIDSLDFNLRRLLILQESVNELVENEKRLLAQQENIQTYKTKIINLSRQFNISYDEVLQVMKQQEANATK
;
A
#
# COMPACT_ATOMS: atom_id res chain seq x y z
N MET A 1 12.84 30.74 46.79
CA MET A 1 11.53 30.09 46.52
C MET A 1 10.93 30.38 45.13
N LYS A 2 11.46 31.32 44.32
CA LYS A 2 11.02 31.51 42.91
C LYS A 2 11.82 30.68 41.90
N GLU A 3 13.13 30.56 42.08
CA GLU A 3 14.01 29.84 41.13
C GLU A 3 13.71 28.34 41.00
N ASN A 4 13.26 27.68 42.07
CA ASN A 4 12.90 26.25 42.01
C ASN A 4 11.62 26.00 41.19
N LEU A 5 10.68 26.94 41.19
CA LEU A 5 9.43 26.83 40.43
C LEU A 5 9.71 26.97 38.93
N ASP A 6 10.62 27.88 38.55
CA ASP A 6 11.03 28.05 37.15
C ASP A 6 11.85 26.86 36.63
N LEU A 7 12.66 26.23 37.49
CA LEU A 7 13.43 25.04 37.12
C LEU A 7 12.53 23.81 36.93
N GLU A 8 11.57 23.58 37.83
CA GLU A 8 10.59 22.49 37.67
C GLU A 8 9.71 22.69 36.44
N ASN A 9 9.29 23.93 36.16
CA ASN A 9 8.55 24.26 34.94
C ASN A 9 9.41 24.09 33.68
N ALA A 10 10.68 24.46 33.71
CA ALA A 10 11.60 24.28 32.60
C ALA A 10 11.90 22.78 32.34
N ILE A 11 12.05 21.99 33.40
CA ILE A 11 12.22 20.53 33.31
C ILE A 11 10.95 19.87 32.78
N ALA A 12 9.77 20.28 33.27
CA ALA A 12 8.48 19.80 32.76
C ALA A 12 8.27 20.16 31.29
N ALA A 13 8.66 21.37 30.87
CA ALA A 13 8.60 21.79 29.47
C ALA A 13 9.59 21.02 28.58
N LEU A 14 10.78 20.68 29.09
CA LEU A 14 11.75 19.84 28.38
C LEU A 14 11.29 18.37 28.28
N ASP A 15 10.66 17.84 29.34
CA ASP A 15 10.07 16.51 29.32
C ASP A 15 8.87 16.45 28.37
N GLN A 16 8.04 17.50 28.34
CA GLN A 16 6.88 17.61 27.44
C GLN A 16 7.32 17.78 25.97
N TYR A 17 8.34 18.60 25.70
CA TYR A 17 8.95 18.75 24.37
C TYR A 17 9.70 17.48 23.93
N GLY A 18 10.33 16.78 24.88
CA GLY A 18 10.99 15.49 24.68
C GLY A 18 9.99 14.35 24.44
N TYR A 19 8.79 14.42 25.04
CA TYR A 19 7.69 13.48 24.83
C TYR A 19 7.02 13.69 23.46
N GLU A 20 6.71 14.94 23.10
CA GLU A 20 6.09 15.26 21.80
C GLU A 20 6.99 14.90 20.61
N LYS A 21 8.32 14.92 20.78
CA LYS A 21 9.26 14.40 19.76
C LYS A 21 9.41 12.88 19.74
N LYS A 22 9.10 12.18 20.83
CA LYS A 22 9.34 10.73 20.97
C LYS A 22 8.11 9.86 20.70
N THR A 23 6.90 10.42 20.70
CA THR A 23 5.68 9.70 20.33
C THR A 23 5.25 10.03 18.89
N SER A 24 5.82 9.27 17.95
CA SER A 24 5.30 8.87 16.64
C SER A 24 4.58 9.94 15.81
N SER A 25 5.34 10.71 15.06
CA SER A 25 4.88 11.14 13.74
C SER A 25 5.43 10.12 12.75
N ASP A 26 5.01 8.86 12.79
CA ASP A 26 5.41 7.89 11.78
C ASP A 26 4.28 7.77 10.77
N LEU A 27 4.58 7.96 9.48
CA LEU A 27 3.60 7.79 8.40
C LEU A 27 2.92 6.41 8.46
N GLU A 28 3.66 5.41 8.96
CA GLU A 28 3.18 4.04 9.16
C GLU A 28 1.92 3.95 10.04
N GLN A 29 1.74 4.88 10.99
CA GLN A 29 0.59 4.91 11.89
C GLN A 29 -0.57 5.78 11.37
N ALA A 30 -0.36 6.54 10.29
CA ALA A 30 -1.39 7.39 9.72
C ALA A 30 -2.43 6.57 8.95
N ARG A 31 -3.67 6.52 9.45
CA ARG A 31 -4.75 5.69 8.88
C ARG A 31 -5.75 6.48 8.05
N ASN A 32 -5.69 7.81 8.09
CA ASN A 32 -6.62 8.68 7.39
C ASN A 32 -5.91 9.90 6.80
N LYS A 33 -6.59 10.54 5.83
CA LYS A 33 -6.05 11.68 5.08
C LYS A 33 -5.57 12.83 5.98
N PRO A 34 -6.32 13.28 7.01
CA PRO A 34 -5.83 14.33 7.92
C PRO A 34 -4.51 13.98 8.63
N GLN A 35 -4.36 12.74 9.09
CA GLN A 35 -3.12 12.27 9.73
C GLN A 35 -1.95 12.21 8.73
N MET A 36 -2.20 11.70 7.52
CA MET A 36 -1.19 11.63 6.45
C MET A 36 -0.73 13.02 6.04
N ILE A 37 -1.66 13.98 5.89
CA ILE A 37 -1.32 15.38 5.57
C ILE A 37 -0.48 15.97 6.70
N LYS A 38 -0.88 15.81 7.96
CA LYS A 38 -0.12 16.34 9.11
C LYS A 38 1.32 15.81 9.13
N TYR A 39 1.52 14.53 8.81
CA TYR A 39 2.86 13.96 8.71
C TYR A 39 3.65 14.55 7.53
N ILE A 40 3.07 14.56 6.32
CA ILE A 40 3.74 15.08 5.12
C ILE A 40 4.12 16.56 5.30
N ASP A 41 3.23 17.35 5.91
CA ASP A 41 3.46 18.76 6.23
C ASP A 41 4.60 18.94 7.24
N SER A 42 4.71 18.04 8.23
CA SER A 42 5.82 18.04 9.20
C SER A 42 7.20 17.79 8.58
N LEU A 43 7.27 17.28 7.34
CA LEU A 43 8.54 17.07 6.63
C LEU A 43 9.13 18.37 6.04
N ASP A 44 8.37 19.47 6.04
CA ASP A 44 8.77 20.78 5.52
C ASP A 44 9.34 20.71 4.08
N PHE A 45 8.63 19.97 3.22
CA PHE A 45 9.03 19.81 1.82
C PHE A 45 8.63 21.02 1.00
N ASN A 46 9.60 21.55 0.24
CA ASN A 46 9.28 22.50 -0.83
C ASN A 46 8.46 21.82 -1.94
N LEU A 47 7.82 22.64 -2.79
CA LEU A 47 6.96 22.16 -3.88
C LEU A 47 7.65 21.11 -4.77
N ARG A 48 8.94 21.31 -5.09
CA ARG A 48 9.69 20.36 -5.91
C ARG A 48 9.77 18.97 -5.27
N ARG A 49 10.02 18.90 -3.96
CA ARG A 49 10.05 17.62 -3.22
C ARG A 49 8.67 16.99 -3.09
N LEU A 50 7.62 17.80 -2.95
CA LEU A 50 6.23 17.31 -2.94
C LEU A 50 5.82 16.69 -4.27
N LEU A 51 6.23 17.27 -5.40
CA LEU A 51 5.98 16.68 -6.73
C LEU A 51 6.68 15.33 -6.90
N ILE A 52 7.94 15.21 -6.46
CA ILE A 52 8.67 13.94 -6.50
C ILE A 52 7.99 12.89 -5.61
N LEU A 53 7.53 13.29 -4.42
CA LEU A 53 6.76 12.41 -3.52
C LEU A 53 5.46 11.94 -4.18
N GLN A 54 4.74 12.85 -4.83
CA GLN A 54 3.51 12.52 -5.55
C GLN A 54 3.76 11.50 -6.67
N GLU A 55 4.79 11.71 -7.50
CA GLU A 55 5.17 10.77 -8.56
C GLU A 55 5.52 9.39 -8.00
N SER A 56 6.33 9.36 -6.94
CA SER A 56 6.74 8.11 -6.28
C SER A 56 5.56 7.33 -5.70
N VAL A 57 4.64 8.03 -5.02
CA VAL A 57 3.42 7.40 -4.46
C VAL A 57 2.51 6.90 -5.58
N ASN A 58 2.34 7.68 -6.66
CA ASN A 58 1.52 7.27 -7.80
C ASN A 58 2.07 5.99 -8.44
N GLU A 59 3.39 5.89 -8.63
CA GLU A 59 4.01 4.68 -9.19
C GLU A 59 3.75 3.44 -8.32
N LEU A 60 3.89 3.56 -6.99
CA LEU A 60 3.59 2.49 -6.06
C LEU A 60 2.11 2.08 -6.13
N VAL A 61 1.19 3.04 -6.16
CA VAL A 61 -0.26 2.78 -6.26
C VAL A 61 -0.61 2.05 -7.56
N GLU A 62 -0.06 2.47 -8.69
CA GLU A 62 -0.32 1.81 -9.97
C GLU A 62 0.27 0.38 -10.02
N ASN A 63 1.42 0.16 -9.41
CA ASN A 63 1.98 -1.18 -9.26
C ASN A 63 1.07 -2.10 -8.41
N GLU A 64 0.59 -1.62 -7.27
CA GLU A 64 -0.34 -2.39 -6.41
C GLU A 64 -1.66 -2.71 -7.11
N LYS A 65 -2.26 -1.72 -7.80
CA LYS A 65 -3.48 -1.95 -8.61
C LYS A 65 -3.26 -3.03 -9.66
N ARG A 66 -2.12 -3.00 -10.36
CA ARG A 66 -1.78 -4.00 -11.37
C ARG A 66 -1.66 -5.40 -10.75
N LEU A 67 -1.03 -5.52 -9.59
CA LEU A 67 -0.91 -6.79 -8.86
C LEU A 67 -2.29 -7.33 -8.44
N LEU A 68 -3.16 -6.47 -7.90
CA LEU A 68 -4.53 -6.85 -7.55
C LEU A 68 -5.32 -7.35 -8.76
N ALA A 69 -5.28 -6.61 -9.87
CA ALA A 69 -5.94 -7.03 -11.11
C ALA A 69 -5.39 -8.36 -11.65
N GLN A 70 -4.08 -8.59 -11.55
CA GLN A 70 -3.48 -9.89 -11.93
C GLN A 70 -3.98 -11.02 -11.04
N GLN A 71 -4.05 -10.81 -9.72
CA GLN A 71 -4.57 -11.81 -8.78
C GLN A 71 -6.05 -12.12 -9.07
N GLU A 72 -6.88 -11.11 -9.28
CA GLU A 72 -8.30 -11.28 -9.63
C GLU A 72 -8.48 -12.06 -10.94
N ASN A 73 -7.66 -11.74 -11.96
CA ASN A 73 -7.68 -12.45 -13.24
C ASN A 73 -7.30 -13.93 -13.08
N ILE A 74 -6.26 -14.23 -12.29
CA ILE A 74 -5.85 -15.60 -12.00
C ILE A 74 -6.96 -16.36 -11.28
N GLN A 75 -7.62 -15.75 -10.28
CA GLN A 75 -8.72 -16.41 -9.57
C GLN A 75 -9.93 -16.65 -10.46
N THR A 76 -10.25 -15.69 -11.32
CA THR A 76 -11.30 -15.83 -12.34
C THR A 76 -10.97 -16.98 -13.28
N TYR A 77 -9.73 -17.06 -13.75
CA TYR A 77 -9.29 -18.12 -14.66
C TYR A 77 -9.36 -19.50 -13.99
N LYS A 78 -8.85 -19.62 -12.75
CA LYS A 78 -8.98 -20.86 -11.95
C LYS A 78 -10.44 -21.31 -11.84
N THR A 79 -11.34 -20.37 -11.51
CA THR A 79 -12.78 -20.64 -11.40
C THR A 79 -13.36 -21.15 -12.71
N LYS A 80 -12.99 -20.52 -13.85
CA LYS A 80 -13.43 -20.97 -15.17
C LYS A 80 -12.93 -22.38 -15.50
N ILE A 81 -11.66 -22.70 -15.21
CA ILE A 81 -11.12 -24.06 -15.43
C ILE A 81 -11.87 -25.07 -14.56
N ILE A 82 -12.12 -24.78 -13.28
CA ILE A 82 -12.91 -25.64 -12.39
C ILE A 82 -14.29 -25.92 -12.98
N ASN A 83 -14.97 -24.89 -13.46
CA ASN A 83 -16.30 -25.05 -14.04
C ASN A 83 -16.26 -25.88 -15.34
N LEU A 84 -15.27 -25.67 -16.20
CA LEU A 84 -15.09 -26.45 -17.43
C LEU A 84 -14.75 -27.91 -17.15
N SER A 85 -13.82 -28.16 -16.23
CA SER A 85 -13.45 -29.51 -15.78
C SER A 85 -14.69 -30.28 -15.32
N ARG A 86 -15.55 -29.65 -14.50
CA ARG A 86 -16.82 -30.22 -14.06
C ARG A 86 -17.81 -30.42 -15.20
N GLN A 87 -17.95 -29.44 -16.09
CA GLN A 87 -18.91 -29.49 -17.20
C GLN A 87 -18.61 -30.63 -18.19
N PHE A 88 -17.33 -30.83 -18.51
CA PHE A 88 -16.90 -31.82 -19.48
C PHE A 88 -16.45 -33.14 -18.83
N ASN A 89 -16.48 -33.23 -17.50
CA ASN A 89 -16.02 -34.38 -16.73
C ASN A 89 -14.59 -34.82 -17.11
N ILE A 90 -13.71 -33.83 -17.28
CA ILE A 90 -12.29 -34.01 -17.58
C ILE A 90 -11.45 -33.33 -16.49
N SER A 91 -10.20 -33.73 -16.34
CA SER A 91 -9.27 -33.14 -15.37
C SER A 91 -8.90 -31.70 -15.72
N TYR A 92 -8.40 -30.97 -14.72
CA TYR A 92 -7.86 -29.62 -14.88
C TYR A 92 -6.79 -29.53 -15.97
N ASP A 93 -5.89 -30.51 -16.02
CA ASP A 93 -4.78 -30.53 -16.96
C ASP A 93 -5.27 -30.76 -18.39
N GLU A 94 -6.29 -31.59 -18.57
CA GLU A 94 -6.92 -31.81 -19.87
C GLU A 94 -7.60 -30.53 -20.40
N VAL A 95 -8.30 -29.78 -19.54
CA VAL A 95 -8.86 -28.47 -19.93
C VAL A 95 -7.75 -27.53 -20.42
N LEU A 96 -6.64 -27.44 -19.67
CA LEU A 96 -5.50 -26.58 -20.02
C LEU A 96 -4.84 -27.00 -21.34
N GLN A 97 -4.69 -28.29 -21.59
CA GLN A 97 -4.12 -28.80 -22.84
C GLN A 97 -5.00 -28.46 -24.05
N VAL A 98 -6.31 -28.66 -23.92
CA VAL A 98 -7.28 -28.31 -24.98
C VAL A 98 -7.22 -26.81 -25.29
N MET A 99 -7.21 -25.96 -24.25
CA MET A 99 -7.12 -24.51 -24.43
C MET A 99 -5.82 -24.08 -25.12
N LYS A 100 -4.67 -24.64 -24.72
CA LYS A 100 -3.37 -24.37 -25.37
C LYS A 100 -3.36 -24.79 -26.84
N GLN A 101 -3.98 -25.93 -27.16
CA GLN A 101 -4.05 -26.42 -28.53
C GLN A 101 -4.94 -25.54 -29.43
N GLN A 102 -6.02 -24.97 -28.87
CA GLN A 102 -6.85 -24.00 -29.57
C GLN A 102 -6.13 -22.68 -29.84
N GLU A 103 -5.40 -22.14 -28.86
CA GLU A 103 -4.60 -20.92 -29.03
C GLU A 103 -3.55 -21.09 -30.16
N ALA A 104 -2.81 -22.21 -30.16
CA ALA A 104 -1.83 -22.50 -31.19
C ALA A 104 -2.41 -22.64 -32.61
N ASN A 105 -3.70 -22.97 -32.72
CA ASN A 105 -4.40 -23.05 -34.00
C ASN A 105 -4.99 -21.71 -34.44
N ALA A 106 -5.27 -20.79 -33.51
CA ALA A 106 -5.80 -19.46 -33.81
C ALA A 106 -4.73 -18.47 -34.31
N THR A 107 -3.45 -18.73 -34.00
CA THR A 107 -2.31 -17.90 -34.40
C THR A 107 -1.65 -18.36 -35.71
N LYS A 108 -2.23 -19.35 -36.41
CA LYS A 108 -1.81 -19.82 -37.73
C LYS A 108 -2.73 -19.26 -38.82
#